data_AF-A0A932D8B7-F1
#
_entry.id   AF-A0A932D8B7-F1
#
_cell.length_a   1.000
_cell.length_b   1.000
_cell.length_c   1.000
_cell.angle_alpha   90.00
_cell.angle_beta   90.00
_cell.angle_gamma   90.00
#
_symmetry.space_group_name_H-M   'P 1'
#
loop_
_entity.id
_entity.type
_entity.pdbx_description
1 polymer ?
#
loop_
_entity_poly.entity_id
_entity_poly.type
_entity_poly.pdbx_seq_one_letter_code
_entity_poly.pdbx_strand_id
1 'polypeptide(L)'
;MSTLSIEIPTRMKAELAAAARRLGVSTDRFVREILRANLKAPPTAHPRTLYERSRDLCGSVNGGPPDLARNREHLKGYGSWKR
;
A
#
# COMPACT_ATOMS: atom_id res chain seq x y z
N MET A 1 26.72 6.80 -12.08
CA MET A 1 25.66 7.32 -12.98
C MET A 1 26.00 6.82 -14.37
N SER A 2 25.07 6.11 -15.02
CA SER A 2 25.22 5.70 -16.43
C SER A 2 24.16 6.46 -17.23
N THR A 3 24.53 6.95 -18.41
CA THR A 3 23.62 7.73 -19.26
C THR A 3 22.94 6.81 -20.26
N LEU A 4 21.62 6.73 -20.18
CA LEU A 4 20.78 6.04 -21.15
C LEU A 4 20.18 7.10 -22.09
N SER A 5 20.47 7.00 -23.39
CA SER A 5 19.84 7.84 -24.41
C SER A 5 18.75 7.02 -25.10
N ILE A 6 17.50 7.49 -25.04
CA ILE A 6 16.35 6.86 -25.69
C ILE A 6 15.64 7.90 -26.54
N GLU A 7 15.23 7.47 -27.73
CA GLU A 7 14.37 8.29 -28.57
C GLU A 7 12.93 8.18 -28.06
N ILE A 8 12.29 9.32 -27.82
CA ILE A 8 10.90 9.39 -27.35
C ILE A 8 10.10 10.35 -28.21
N PRO A 9 8.80 10.08 -28.45
CA PRO A 9 7.94 11.00 -29.18
C PRO A 9 7.93 12.40 -28.55
N THR A 10 7.93 13.44 -29.37
CA THR A 10 7.97 14.84 -28.91
C THR A 10 6.81 15.17 -27.96
N ARG A 11 5.63 14.60 -28.24
CA ARG A 11 4.45 14.72 -27.37
C ARG A 11 4.70 14.14 -25.98
N MET A 12 5.31 12.96 -25.89
CA MET A 12 5.63 12.31 -24.62
C MET A 12 6.64 13.14 -23.81
N LYS A 13 7.64 13.74 -24.48
CA LYS A 13 8.57 14.67 -23.82
C LYS A 13 7.85 15.86 -23.17
N ALA A 14 6.87 16.44 -23.87
CA ALA A 14 6.08 17.55 -23.35
C ALA A 14 5.20 17.13 -22.15
N GLU A 15 4.56 15.96 -22.23
CA GLU A 15 3.76 15.40 -21.14
C GLU A 15 4.60 15.13 -19.88
N LEU A 16 5.79 14.56 -20.03
CA LEU A 16 6.74 14.34 -18.93
C LEU A 16 7.20 15.64 -18.29
N ALA A 17 7.51 16.67 -19.09
CA ALA A 17 7.91 17.97 -18.58
C ALA A 17 6.77 18.67 -17.82
N ALA A 18 5.54 18.57 -18.33
CA ALA A 18 4.37 19.13 -17.67
C ALA A 18 4.09 18.43 -16.32
N ALA A 19 4.23 17.10 -16.27
CA ALA A 19 4.08 16.33 -15.05
C ALA A 19 5.16 16.65 -14.01
N ALA A 20 6.42 16.76 -14.44
CA ALA A 20 7.53 17.17 -13.58
C ALA A 20 7.30 18.58 -12.99
N ARG A 21 6.83 19.52 -13.82
CA ARG A 21 6.50 20.88 -13.37
C ARG A 21 5.38 20.91 -12.33
N ARG A 22 4.33 20.09 -12.49
CA ARG A 22 3.24 19.98 -11.50
C ARG A 22 3.73 19.51 -10.13
N LEU A 23 4.78 18.69 -10.10
CA LEU A 23 5.38 18.14 -8.90
C LEU A 23 6.57 18.97 -8.37
N GLY A 24 6.93 20.07 -9.05
CA GLY A 24 8.05 20.93 -8.66
C GLY A 24 9.42 20.26 -8.77
N VAL A 25 9.57 19.24 -9.61
CA VAL A 25 10.82 18.50 -9.80
C VAL A 25 11.36 18.66 -11.22
N SER A 26 12.65 18.38 -11.42
CA SER A 26 13.25 18.37 -12.77
C SER A 26 12.75 17.16 -13.58
N THR A 27 12.66 17.30 -14.90
CA THR A 27 12.20 16.23 -15.80
C THR A 27 13.06 14.97 -15.69
N ASP A 28 14.38 15.12 -15.56
CA ASP A 28 15.29 13.98 -15.38
C ASP A 28 15.06 13.26 -14.04
N ARG A 29 14.88 14.00 -12.94
CA ARG A 29 14.55 13.39 -11.63
C ARG A 29 13.24 12.64 -11.70
N PHE A 30 12.22 13.26 -12.30
CA PHE A 30 10.90 12.67 -12.47
C PHE A 30 10.97 11.35 -13.27
N VAL A 31 11.67 11.34 -14.39
CA VAL A 31 11.84 10.14 -15.23
C VAL A 31 12.59 9.04 -14.47
N ARG A 32 13.67 9.37 -13.75
CA ARG A 32 14.41 8.39 -12.94
C ARG A 32 13.56 7.79 -11.82
N GLU A 33 12.73 8.59 -11.15
CA GLU A 33 11.85 8.11 -10.09
C GLU A 33 10.76 7.19 -10.65
N ILE A 34 10.17 7.53 -11.80
CA ILE A 34 9.21 6.66 -12.49
C ILE A 34 9.84 5.33 -12.89
N LEU A 35 11.02 5.36 -13.53
CA LEU A 35 11.72 4.14 -13.92
C LEU A 35 12.02 3.28 -12.70
N ARG A 36 12.47 3.89 -11.60
CA ARG A 36 12.73 3.19 -10.33
C ARG A 36 11.45 2.57 -9.75
N ALA A 37 10.33 3.27 -9.80
CA ALA A 37 9.06 2.76 -9.29
C ALA A 37 8.55 1.58 -10.12
N ASN A 38 8.64 1.67 -11.45
CA ASN A 38 8.21 0.59 -12.35
C ASN A 38 9.12 -0.63 -12.28
N LEU A 39 10.42 -0.46 -12.09
CA LEU A 39 11.34 -1.59 -11.89
C LEU A 39 11.15 -2.29 -10.53
N LYS A 40 10.68 -1.57 -9.51
CA LYS A 40 10.36 -2.14 -8.19
C LYS A 40 8.99 -2.81 -8.17
N ALA A 41 8.06 -2.37 -9.01
CA ALA A 41 6.77 -3.02 -9.14
C ALA A 41 6.97 -4.38 -9.85
N PRO A 42 6.52 -5.50 -9.27
CA PRO A 42 6.51 -6.75 -10.01
C PRO A 42 5.66 -6.56 -11.28
N PRO A 43 6.09 -7.08 -12.45
CA PRO A 43 5.50 -6.78 -13.77
C PRO A 43 4.03 -7.19 -13.93
N THR A 44 3.40 -7.75 -12.90
CA THR A 44 1.98 -8.14 -12.86
C THR A 44 1.45 -8.04 -11.44
N ALA A 45 1.49 -6.85 -10.82
CA ALA A 45 0.65 -6.59 -9.66
C ALA A 45 -0.82 -6.56 -10.14
N HIS A 46 -1.42 -7.74 -10.27
CA HIS A 46 -2.88 -7.87 -10.33
C HIS A 46 -3.46 -7.02 -9.19
N PRO A 47 -4.59 -6.32 -9.41
CA PRO A 47 -5.25 -5.60 -8.32
C PRO A 47 -5.48 -6.60 -7.20
N ARG A 48 -4.73 -6.44 -6.09
CA ARG A 48 -4.78 -7.37 -4.96
C ARG A 48 -6.23 -7.50 -4.53
N THR A 49 -6.74 -8.73 -4.54
CA THR A 49 -8.13 -8.99 -4.14
C THR A 49 -8.34 -8.50 -2.71
N LEU A 50 -9.59 -8.23 -2.32
CA LEU A 50 -9.90 -7.81 -0.94
C LEU A 50 -9.27 -8.77 0.08
N TYR A 51 -9.34 -10.08 -0.20
CA TYR A 51 -8.75 -11.14 0.61
C TYR A 51 -7.22 -10.99 0.76
N GLU A 52 -6.48 -10.76 -0.33
CA GLU A 52 -5.01 -10.57 -0.28
C GLU A 52 -4.59 -9.32 0.50
N ARG A 53 -5.49 -8.33 0.61
CA ARG A 53 -5.24 -7.10 1.38
C ARG A 53 -5.57 -7.23 2.87
N SER A 54 -6.36 -8.24 3.27
CA SER A 54 -6.85 -8.37 4.64
C SER A 54 -6.45 -9.68 5.32
N ARG A 55 -5.72 -10.56 4.64
CA ARG A 55 -5.37 -11.89 5.17
C ARG A 55 -4.51 -11.82 6.44
N ASP A 56 -3.66 -10.82 6.56
CA ASP A 56 -2.81 -10.53 7.72
C ASP A 56 -3.59 -9.93 8.90
N LEU A 57 -4.77 -9.35 8.65
CA LEU A 57 -5.68 -8.88 9.70
C LEU A 57 -6.41 -10.05 10.38
N CYS A 58 -6.56 -11.17 9.69
CA CYS A 58 -7.18 -12.38 10.24
C CYS A 58 -6.14 -13.18 11.04
N GLY A 59 -5.84 -12.73 12.25
CA GLY A 59 -5.03 -13.47 13.20
C GLY A 59 -5.85 -14.56 13.92
N SER A 60 -5.34 -15.79 13.95
CA SER A 60 -5.82 -16.83 14.86
C SER A 60 -4.85 -16.91 16.03
N VAL A 61 -5.31 -16.57 17.23
CA VAL A 61 -4.51 -16.67 18.46
C VAL A 61 -4.73 -18.03 19.13
N ASN A 62 -3.64 -18.78 19.32
CA ASN A 62 -3.63 -19.98 20.15
C ASN A 62 -3.24 -19.59 21.58
N GLY A 63 -4.00 -20.05 22.58
CA GLY A 63 -3.78 -19.71 24.00
C GLY A 63 -4.57 -18.50 24.52
N GLY A 64 -5.56 -18.03 23.76
CA GLY A 64 -6.55 -17.08 24.28
C GLY A 64 -7.51 -17.73 25.29
N PRO A 65 -8.24 -16.93 26.09
CA PRO A 65 -9.27 -17.44 26.99
C PRO A 65 -10.28 -18.33 26.25
N PRO A 66 -10.84 -19.35 26.93
CA PRO A 66 -11.89 -20.20 26.34
C PRO A 66 -13.05 -19.36 25.83
N ASP A 67 -13.72 -19.86 24.78
CA ASP A 67 -14.78 -19.18 24.04
C ASP A 67 -15.67 -18.28 24.92
N LEU A 68 -15.41 -16.98 24.84
CA LEU A 68 -16.18 -15.96 25.54
C LEU A 68 -17.59 -15.80 24.92
N ALA A 69 -17.83 -16.24 23.67
CA ALA A 69 -19.16 -16.19 23.08
C ALA A 69 -20.14 -17.16 23.77
N ARG A 70 -19.64 -18.28 24.30
CA ARG A 70 -20.47 -19.29 24.99
C ARG A 70 -20.37 -19.22 26.51
N ASN A 71 -19.24 -18.79 27.08
CA ASN A 71 -19.06 -18.74 28.53
C ASN A 71 -19.45 -17.37 29.11
N ARG A 72 -20.73 -17.16 29.46
CA ARG A 72 -21.24 -15.87 29.97
C ARG A 72 -20.71 -15.45 31.35
N GLU A 73 -19.97 -16.30 32.06
CA GLU A 73 -19.42 -15.97 33.40
C GLU A 73 -18.48 -14.75 33.38
N HIS A 74 -17.74 -14.53 32.29
CA HIS A 74 -16.86 -13.37 32.13
C HIS A 74 -17.59 -12.01 32.09
N LEU A 75 -18.93 -12.02 31.92
CA LEU A 75 -19.77 -10.82 31.92
C LEU A 75 -20.26 -10.45 33.33
N LYS A 76 -20.00 -11.25 34.37
CA LYS A 76 -20.41 -10.93 35.75
C LYS A 76 -19.71 -9.64 36.21
N GLY A 77 -20.50 -8.63 36.55
CA GLY A 77 -20.00 -7.30 36.94
C GLY A 77 -19.66 -6.36 35.77
N TYR A 78 -19.83 -6.81 34.52
CA TYR A 78 -19.70 -5.91 33.37
C TYR A 78 -20.85 -4.89 33.38
N GLY A 79 -20.51 -3.60 33.42
CA GLY A 79 -21.49 -2.51 33.51
C GLY A 79 -21.98 -2.20 34.94
N SER A 80 -21.49 -2.88 35.98
CA SER A 80 -21.77 -2.49 37.37
C SER A 80 -20.81 -1.40 37.83
N TRP A 81 -20.90 -0.23 37.21
CA TRP A 81 -20.29 1.00 37.74
C TRP A 81 -21.22 1.53 38.84
N LYS A 82 -20.81 1.41 40.11
CA LYS A 82 -21.62 1.83 41.26
C LYS A 82 -21.93 3.34 41.19
N ARG A 83 -23.19 3.69 41.47
CA ARG A 83 -23.56 4.94 42.13
C ARG A 83 -23.53 4.72 43.64
#